data_AF-A0A162J752-F1
#
_entry.id   AF-A0A162J752-F1
#
_cell.length_a   1.000
_cell.length_b   1.000
_cell.length_c   1.000
_cell.angle_alpha   90.00
_cell.angle_beta   90.00
_cell.angle_gamma   90.00
#
_symmetry.space_group_name_H-M   'P 1'
#
loop_
_entity.id
_entity.type
_entity.pdbx_description
1 polymer ?
#
loop_
_entity_poly.entity_id
_entity_poly.type
_entity_poly.pdbx_seq_one_letter_code
_entity_poly.pdbx_strand_id
1 'polypeptide(L)' 'MWKCKKCGGEIVALLGTQKQIVSKSCELGKDLDEHIMLQLECKECYCHVDNFNQIDRIAEWIPDEEKNKHGDI' A
#
# COMPACT_ATOMS: atom_id res chain seq x y z
N MET A 1 13.74 -6.76 -2.30
CA MET A 1 12.34 -6.78 -1.82
C MET A 1 11.98 -5.47 -1.14
N TRP A 2 10.73 -5.01 -1.26
CA TRP A 2 10.27 -3.78 -0.60
C TRP A 2 9.97 -4.02 0.89
N LYS A 3 10.56 -3.19 1.75
CA LYS A 3 10.37 -3.23 3.19
C LYS A 3 9.81 -1.91 3.69
N CYS A 4 8.88 -1.98 4.63
CA CYS A 4 8.29 -0.82 5.26
C CYS A 4 9.35 -0.06 6.08
N LYS A 5 9.49 1.24 5.82
CA LYS A 5 10.39 2.13 6.57
C LYS A 5 10.00 2.29 8.04
N LYS A 6 8.72 2.06 8.38
CA LYS A 6 8.20 2.23 9.73
C LYS A 6 8.46 1.02 10.63
N CYS A 7 8.32 -0.19 10.09
CA CYS A 7 8.34 -1.42 10.90
C CYS A 7 9.17 -2.58 10.33
N GLY A 8 9.83 -2.41 9.17
CA GLY A 8 10.57 -3.48 8.50
C GLY A 8 9.70 -4.60 7.89
N GLY A 9 8.37 -4.45 7.97
CA GLY A 9 7.40 -5.40 7.42
C GLY A 9 7.43 -5.45 5.89
N GLU A 10 6.90 -6.52 5.32
CA GLU A 10 6.79 -6.68 3.87
C GLU A 10 5.71 -5.76 3.29
N ILE A 11 6.00 -5.19 2.11
CA ILE A 11 5.01 -4.45 1.30
C ILE A 11 4.36 -5.39 0.30
N VAL A 12 3.04 -5.36 0.21
CA VAL A 12 2.25 -6.08 -0.76
C VAL A 12 1.42 -5.15 -1.63
N ALA A 13 1.10 -5.61 -2.83
CA ALA A 13 0.12 -4.96 -3.69
C ALA A 13 -1.26 -5.57 -3.44
N LEU A 14 -2.22 -4.75 -3.08
CA LEU A 14 -3.62 -5.09 -2.86
C LEU A 14 -4.45 -4.49 -4.00
N LEU A 15 -5.29 -5.32 -4.63
CA LEU A 15 -6.36 -4.82 -5.48
C LEU A 15 -7.59 -4.57 -4.60
N GLY A 16 -7.98 -3.31 -4.49
CA GLY A 16 -9.17 -2.87 -3.76
C GLY A 16 -10.19 -2.22 -4.69
N THR A 17 -11.45 -2.19 -4.26
CA THR A 17 -12.47 -1.34 -4.86
C THR A 17 -12.62 -0.08 -4.01
N GLN A 18 -12.32 1.08 -4.58
CA GLN A 18 -12.63 2.35 -3.95
C GLN A 18 -14.01 2.80 -4.43
N LYS A 19 -14.90 3.07 -3.48
CA LYS A 19 -16.21 3.69 -3.78
C LYS A 19 -16.09 5.18 -3.59
N GLN A 20 -16.21 5.95 -4.67
CA GLN A 20 -16.26 7.40 -4.58
C GLN A 20 -17.70 7.86 -4.47
N ILE A 21 -18.00 8.70 -3.49
CA ILE A 21 -19.30 9.38 -3.39
C ILE A 21 -19.24 10.57 -4.35
N VAL A 22 -19.88 10.45 -5.52
CA VAL A 22 -19.95 11.51 -6.52
C VAL A 22 -21.34 12.15 -6.45
N SER A 23 -21.55 13.05 -5.49
CA SER A 23 -22.87 13.66 -5.31
C SER A 23 -22.86 15.17 -5.61
N LYS A 24 -23.85 15.63 -6.38
CA LYS A 24 -24.29 17.04 -6.44
C LYS A 24 -25.45 17.32 -5.47
N SER A 25 -25.97 16.30 -4.79
CA SER A 25 -27.12 16.35 -3.90
C SER A 25 -26.82 15.67 -2.57
N CYS A 26 -27.33 16.19 -1.45
CA CYS A 26 -27.05 15.72 -0.09
C CYS A 26 -27.61 14.31 0.25
N GLU A 27 -27.90 13.46 -0.74
CA GLU A 27 -28.40 12.10 -0.54
C GLU A 27 -27.22 11.11 -0.53
N LEU A 28 -26.92 10.56 0.66
CA LEU A 28 -25.95 9.49 0.82
C LEU A 28 -26.43 8.23 0.08
N GLY A 29 -25.63 7.72 -0.87
CA GLY A 29 -25.84 6.42 -1.51
C GLY A 29 -26.44 6.42 -2.91
N LYS A 30 -26.76 7.57 -3.50
CA LYS A 30 -26.96 7.69 -4.96
C LYS A 30 -25.61 8.02 -5.61
N ASP A 31 -25.33 7.36 -6.72
CA ASP A 31 -24.16 7.57 -7.57
C ASP A 31 -22.81 7.23 -6.90
N LEU A 32 -22.59 5.92 -6.66
CA LEU A 32 -21.28 5.38 -6.29
C LEU A 32 -20.58 4.88 -7.55
N ASP A 33 -19.52 5.57 -7.96
CA ASP A 33 -18.59 5.04 -8.96
C ASP A 33 -17.61 4.07 -8.26
N GLU A 34 -17.51 2.87 -8.81
CA GLU A 34 -16.57 1.85 -8.35
C GLU A 34 -15.33 1.86 -9.23
N HIS A 35 -14.19 2.22 -8.65
CA HIS A 35 -12.90 2.15 -9.32
C HIS A 35 -12.05 1.03 -8.70
N ILE A 36 -11.47 0.19 -9.56
CA ILE A 36 -10.44 -0.76 -9.15
C ILE A 36 -9.16 0.03 -8.92
N MET A 37 -8.66 -0.02 -7.69
CA MET A 37 -7.40 0.63 -7.30
C MET A 37 -6.37 -0.42 -6.92
N LEU A 38 -5.13 -0.16 -7.33
CA LEU A 38 -3.97 -0.89 -6.86
C LEU A 38 -3.32 -0.10 -5.72
N GLN A 39 -3.45 -0.62 -4.51
CA GLN A 39 -2.84 -0.06 -3.30
C GLN A 39 -1.58 -0.85 -2.95
N LEU A 40 -0.53 -0.17 -2.50
CA LEU A 40 0.62 -0.81 -1.87
C LEU A 40 0.52 -0.64 -0.37
N GLU A 41 0.64 -1.73 0.40
CA GLU A 41 0.40 -1.72 1.84
C GLU A 41 1.43 -2.57 2.59
N CYS A 42 1.83 -2.13 3.78
CA CYS A 42 2.58 -2.96 4.72
C CYS A 42 1.65 -3.93 5.48
N LYS A 43 1.97 -5.23 5.45
CA LYS A 43 1.21 -6.28 6.17
C LYS A 43 1.11 -6.08 7.69
N GLU A 44 2.11 -5.43 8.29
CA GLU A 44 2.23 -5.36 9.74
C GLU A 44 1.61 -4.09 10.33
N CYS A 45 1.85 -2.93 9.69
CA CYS A 45 1.42 -1.64 10.22
C CYS A 45 0.42 -0.89 9.34
N TYR A 46 -0.02 -1.49 8.23
CA TYR A 46 -1.08 -1.01 7.33
C TYR A 46 -0.84 0.40 6.76
N CYS A 47 0.39 0.92 6.81
CA CYS A 47 0.73 2.11 6.04
C CYS A 47 0.65 1.79 4.55
N HIS A 48 0.04 2.68 3.78
CA HIS A 48 -0.24 2.43 2.38
C HIS A 48 -0.05 3.66 1.50
N VAL A 49 0.07 3.40 0.20
CA VAL A 49 -0.01 4.39 -0.87
C VAL A 49 -0.85 3.83 -2.02
N ASP A 50 -1.60 4.69 -2.70
CA ASP A 50 -2.53 4.28 -3.77
C ASP A 50 -1.87 4.28 -5.17
N ASN A 51 -0.55 4.49 -5.21
CA ASN A 51 0.22 4.58 -6.45
C ASN A 51 1.65 4.08 -6.23
N PHE A 52 2.13 3.23 -7.14
CA PHE A 52 3.50 2.72 -7.11
C PHE A 52 4.57 3.83 -7.14
N ASN A 53 4.31 4.95 -7.82
CA ASN A 53 5.24 6.09 -7.87
C ASN A 53 5.45 6.77 -6.50
N GLN A 54 4.64 6.42 -5.49
CA GLN A 54 4.73 6.94 -4.14
C GLN A 54 5.32 5.91 -3.16
N ILE A 55 5.76 4.73 -3.63
CA ILE A 55 6.24 3.64 -2.78
C ILE A 55 7.39 4.07 -1.85
N ASP A 56 8.27 4.96 -2.33
CA ASP A 56 9.39 5.49 -1.56
C ASP A 56 8.95 6.27 -0.31
N ARG A 57 7.69 6.69 -0.20
CA ARG A 57 7.14 7.32 1.01
C ARG A 57 6.99 6.34 2.17
N ILE A 58 6.71 5.08 1.88
CA ILE A 58 6.39 4.07 2.90
C ILE A 58 7.42 2.93 2.97
N ALA A 59 8.25 2.78 1.93
CA ALA A 59 9.10 1.61 1.79
C ALA A 59 10.46 1.92 1.18
N GLU A 60 11.38 0.99 1.37
CA GLU A 60 12.71 0.96 0.77
C GLU A 60 12.98 -0.40 0.13
N TRP A 61 13.76 -0.41 -0.95
CA TRP A 61 14.17 -1.65 -1.60
C TRP A 61 15.41 -2.21 -0.93
N ILE A 62 15.28 -3.41 -0.34
CA ILE A 62 16.42 -4.16 0.21
C ILE A 62 16.87 -5.20 -0.82
N PRO A 63 18.11 -5.13 -1.34
CA PRO A 63 18.68 -6.13 -2.23
C PRO A 63 18.72 -7.52 -1.57
N ASP A 64 18.52 -8.58 -2.35
CA ASP A 64 18.53 -9.95 -1.83
C ASP A 64 19.87 -10.38 -1.22
N GLU A 65 20.98 -9.72 -1.57
CA GLU A 65 22.33 -9.99 -1.05
C GLU A 65 22.51 -9.63 0.43
N GLU A 66 21.62 -8.81 1.02
CA GLU A 66 21.69 -8.48 2.45
C GLU A 66 21.02 -9.52 3.36
N LYS A 67 20.39 -10.57 2.80
CA LYS A 67 19.80 -11.66 3.60
C LYS A 67 20.79 -12.38 4.51
N ASN A 68 22.07 -12.44 4.12
CA ASN A 68 23.07 -13.28 4.77
C ASN A 68 23.96 -12.54 5.80
N LYS A 69 23.71 -11.26 6.10
CA LYS A 69 24.52 -10.51 7.08
C LYS A 69 23.97 -10.48 8.50
N HIS A 70 22.75 -10.99 8.73
CA HIS A 70 22.06 -10.94 10.03
C HIS A 70 21.48 -12.29 10.47
N GLY A 71 22.03 -13.40 9.99
CA GLY A 71 21.62 -14.75 10.38
C GLY A 71 22.81 -15.68 10.45
N ASP A 72 23.61 -15.52 11.50
CA ASP A 72 24.45 -16.53 12.17
C ASP A 72 25.12 -15.87 13.38
N ILE A 73 24.38 -15.77 14.50
CA ILE A 73 24.93 -15.70 15.86
C ILE A 73 24.19 -16.74 16.69
#